data_AF-A0A958WAK6-F1
#
_entry.id   AF-A0A958WAK6-F1
#
_cell.length_a   1.000
_cell.length_b   1.000
_cell.length_c   1.000
_cell.angle_alpha   90.00
_cell.angle_beta   90.00
_cell.angle_gamma   90.00
#
_symmetry.space_group_name_H-M   'P 1'
#
loop_
_entity.id
_entity.type
_entity.pdbx_description
1 polymer ?
#
loop_
_entity_poly.entity_id
_entity_poly.type
_entity_poly.pdbx_seq_one_letter_code
_entity_poly.pdbx_strand_id
1 'polypeptide(L)'
;MKTTKWNFAWAISFGLLVVIQACNQDTVNTSSLYVPTNDDVTSTATLDELQQGRDLYINYCGDCHKLYTPESYSVAQWQNIVPDMARKTNLTSAETELVLKYVTKGNS
;
A
#
# COMPACT_ATOMS: atom_id res chain seq x y z
N MET A 1 34.45 50.04 -19.93
CA MET A 1 34.04 50.17 -21.34
C MET A 1 32.70 49.46 -21.53
N LYS A 2 31.73 50.20 -22.08
CA LYS A 2 30.41 49.81 -22.65
C LYS A 2 29.42 49.08 -21.75
N THR A 3 28.54 49.89 -21.15
CA THR A 3 27.17 49.53 -20.72
C THR A 3 26.28 49.27 -21.94
N THR A 4 25.58 48.15 -21.98
CA THR A 4 24.46 47.94 -22.92
C THR A 4 23.16 47.91 -22.12
N LYS A 5 22.36 48.94 -22.34
CA LYS A 5 21.00 49.08 -21.83
C LYS A 5 20.07 48.10 -22.57
N TRP A 6 19.29 47.32 -21.83
CA TRP A 6 18.11 46.65 -22.38
C TRP A 6 16.91 46.97 -21.49
N ASN A 7 16.12 47.95 -21.96
CA ASN A 7 14.78 48.24 -21.46
C ASN A 7 13.82 47.23 -22.13
N PHE A 8 13.35 46.24 -21.40
CA PHE A 8 12.16 45.47 -21.77
C PHE A 8 11.19 45.46 -20.60
N ALA A 9 10.42 46.55 -20.54
CA ALA A 9 9.18 46.63 -19.81
C ALA A 9 8.15 45.75 -20.53
N TRP A 10 7.99 44.50 -20.10
CA TRP A 10 6.79 43.71 -20.33
C TRP A 10 6.41 43.06 -19.00
N ALA A 11 5.51 43.73 -18.30
CA ALA A 11 4.80 43.20 -17.15
C ALA A 11 4.02 41.96 -17.59
N ILE A 12 4.33 40.82 -17.00
CA ILE A 12 3.42 39.68 -17.01
C ILE A 12 3.28 39.20 -15.57
N SER A 13 2.13 39.54 -15.00
CA SER A 13 1.61 38.95 -13.77
C SER A 13 1.40 37.45 -13.99
N PHE A 14 2.34 36.62 -13.53
CA PHE A 14 2.13 35.20 -13.21
C PHE A 14 2.42 35.10 -11.70
N GLY A 15 1.44 34.94 -10.81
CA GLY A 15 0.36 33.97 -10.89
C GLY A 15 0.91 32.61 -10.46
N LEU A 16 0.92 32.38 -9.15
CA LEU A 16 0.85 31.06 -8.51
C LEU A 16 1.98 30.05 -8.82
N LEU A 17 3.06 30.03 -8.02
CA LEU A 17 3.92 28.84 -7.90
C LEU A 17 3.38 27.96 -6.76
N VAL A 18 2.39 27.13 -7.08
CA VAL A 18 2.02 25.97 -6.26
C VAL A 18 3.14 24.95 -6.46
N VAL A 19 3.92 24.71 -5.41
CA VAL A 19 4.83 23.56 -5.37
C VAL A 19 3.97 22.33 -5.15
N ILE A 20 3.64 21.64 -6.25
CA ILE A 20 2.98 20.33 -6.20
C ILE A 20 4.09 19.35 -5.80
N GLN A 21 4.23 19.11 -4.50
CA GLN A 21 5.12 18.09 -3.96
C GLN A 21 4.65 16.74 -4.51
N ALA A 22 5.43 16.16 -5.42
CA ALA A 22 5.18 14.83 -5.94
C ALA A 22 5.38 13.79 -4.82
N CYS A 23 4.37 12.97 -4.56
CA CYS A 23 4.57 11.73 -3.81
C CYS A 23 5.44 10.81 -4.67
N ASN A 24 6.67 10.50 -4.23
CA ASN A 24 7.38 9.33 -4.72
C ASN A 24 6.61 8.10 -4.23
N GLN A 25 5.73 7.55 -5.07
CA GLN A 25 5.20 6.21 -4.84
C GLN A 25 6.22 5.23 -5.39
N ASP A 26 6.99 4.63 -4.48
CA ASP A 26 7.66 3.37 -4.78
C ASP A 26 6.55 2.37 -5.12
N THR A 27 6.43 1.99 -6.39
CA THR A 27 5.36 1.11 -6.86
C THR A 27 5.60 -0.29 -6.31
N VAL A 28 4.96 -0.64 -5.19
CA VAL A 28 4.87 -2.02 -4.72
C VAL A 28 4.23 -2.82 -5.86
N ASN A 29 4.96 -3.78 -6.41
CA ASN A 29 4.45 -4.63 -7.49
C ASN A 29 3.43 -5.61 -6.91
N THR A 30 2.18 -5.17 -6.87
CA THR A 30 1.03 -5.91 -6.33
C THR A 30 0.31 -6.74 -7.40
N SER A 31 0.86 -6.85 -8.62
CA SER A 31 0.19 -7.52 -9.73
C SER A 31 -0.04 -9.02 -9.48
N SER A 32 0.72 -9.62 -8.57
CA SER A 32 0.59 -11.02 -8.17
C SER A 32 -0.34 -11.24 -6.97
N LEU A 33 -0.93 -10.18 -6.41
CA LEU A 33 -1.84 -10.27 -5.27
C LEU A 33 -3.29 -10.16 -5.75
N TYR A 34 -4.13 -11.12 -5.35
CA TYR A 34 -5.55 -11.07 -5.67
C TYR A 34 -6.23 -9.84 -5.02
N VAL A 35 -7.30 -9.38 -5.65
CA VAL A 35 -8.16 -8.30 -5.16
C VAL A 35 -9.47 -8.93 -4.70
N PRO A 36 -9.82 -8.84 -3.40
CA PRO A 36 -11.06 -9.40 -2.89
C PRO A 36 -12.30 -8.84 -3.59
N THR A 37 -13.23 -9.74 -3.89
CA THR A 37 -14.54 -9.47 -4.48
C THR A 37 -15.65 -10.10 -3.64
N ASN A 38 -16.92 -9.89 -4.01
CA ASN A 38 -18.05 -10.50 -3.30
C ASN A 38 -17.98 -12.03 -3.26
N ASP A 39 -17.31 -12.68 -4.22
CA ASP A 39 -17.14 -14.14 -4.25
C ASP A 39 -16.19 -14.65 -3.15
N ASP A 40 -15.39 -13.75 -2.56
CA ASP A 40 -14.44 -14.10 -1.51
C ASP A 40 -15.04 -14.07 -0.10
N VAL A 41 -16.25 -13.50 0.05
CA VAL A 41 -16.92 -13.36 1.35
C VAL A 41 -17.18 -14.72 1.97
N THR A 42 -16.96 -14.82 3.28
CA THR A 42 -17.21 -16.03 4.07
C THR A 42 -18.10 -15.72 5.27
N SER A 43 -18.43 -16.75 6.06
CA SER A 43 -19.12 -16.56 7.34
C SER A 43 -18.28 -15.83 8.40
N THR A 44 -16.97 -15.66 8.16
CA THR A 44 -16.02 -15.09 9.12
C THR A 44 -15.29 -13.83 8.63
N ALA A 45 -15.46 -13.47 7.35
CA ALA A 45 -14.84 -12.29 6.75
C ALA A 45 -15.77 -11.64 5.72
N THR A 46 -16.02 -10.35 5.91
CA THR A 46 -16.75 -9.51 4.94
C THR A 46 -15.82 -9.02 3.82
N LEU A 47 -16.40 -8.52 2.71
CA LEU A 47 -15.61 -7.95 1.61
C LEU A 47 -14.75 -6.77 2.08
N ASP A 48 -15.34 -5.89 2.90
CA ASP A 48 -14.66 -4.71 3.45
C ASP A 48 -13.46 -5.12 4.33
N GLU A 49 -13.62 -6.12 5.19
CA GLU A 49 -12.53 -6.66 6.00
C GLU A 49 -11.40 -7.26 5.15
N LEU A 50 -11.73 -7.98 4.07
CA LEU A 50 -10.74 -8.56 3.17
C LEU A 50 -9.99 -7.47 2.39
N GLN A 51 -10.68 -6.43 1.94
CA GLN A 51 -10.07 -5.29 1.24
C GLN A 51 -9.15 -4.51 2.18
N GLN A 52 -9.59 -4.21 3.41
CA GLN A 52 -8.73 -3.60 4.42
C GLN A 52 -7.52 -4.48 4.76
N GLY A 53 -7.73 -5.80 4.90
CA GLY A 53 -6.64 -6.75 5.12
C GLY A 53 -5.61 -6.75 3.99
N ARG A 54 -6.06 -6.66 2.73
CA ARG A 54 -5.18 -6.52 1.56
C ARG A 54 -4.36 -5.23 1.62
N ASP A 55 -5.00 -4.12 1.92
CA ASP A 55 -4.32 -2.82 1.96
C ASP A 55 -3.28 -2.77 3.08
N LEU A 56 -3.61 -3.31 4.26
CA LEU A 56 -2.66 -3.49 5.36
C LEU A 56 -1.49 -4.41 4.95
N TYR A 57 -1.78 -5.51 4.25
CA TYR A 57 -0.75 -6.43 3.78
C TYR A 57 0.24 -5.74 2.84
N ILE A 58 -0.27 -4.96 1.87
CA ILE A 58 0.54 -4.24 0.90
C ILE A 58 1.39 -3.15 1.56
N ASN A 59 0.81 -2.42 2.51
CA ASN A 59 1.42 -1.23 3.09
C ASN A 59 2.39 -1.51 4.24
N TYR A 60 2.30 -2.68 4.89
CA TYR A 60 3.13 -2.99 6.07
C TYR A 60 3.99 -4.24 5.91
N CYS A 61 3.54 -5.26 5.16
CA CYS A 61 4.30 -6.51 5.04
C CYS A 61 5.39 -6.45 3.97
N GLY A 62 5.37 -5.41 3.11
CA GLY A 62 6.34 -5.20 2.03
C GLY A 62 7.59 -4.41 2.46
N ASP A 63 7.60 -3.84 3.66
CA ASP A 63 8.63 -2.89 4.10
C ASP A 63 10.00 -3.55 4.36
N CYS A 64 9.99 -4.81 4.79
CA CYS A 64 11.21 -5.53 5.21
C CYS A 64 11.65 -6.62 4.21
N HIS A 65 10.74 -7.13 3.39
CA HIS A 65 11.00 -8.13 2.37
C HIS A 65 9.89 -8.11 1.32
N LYS A 66 10.08 -8.82 0.21
CA LYS A 66 9.04 -8.97 -0.82
C LYS A 66 7.74 -9.55 -0.23
N LEU A 67 6.60 -9.13 -0.77
CA LEU A 67 5.31 -9.72 -0.45
C LEU A 67 5.23 -11.14 -1.01
N TYR A 68 4.67 -12.04 -0.20
CA TYR A 68 4.36 -13.40 -0.61
C TYR A 68 2.91 -13.45 -1.09
N THR A 69 2.60 -14.27 -2.08
CA THR A 69 1.20 -14.45 -2.46
C THR A 69 0.49 -15.30 -1.40
N PRO A 70 -0.82 -15.14 -1.19
CA PRO A 70 -1.59 -15.97 -0.25
C PRO A 70 -1.41 -17.48 -0.42
N GLU A 71 -1.13 -17.96 -1.63
CA GLU A 71 -0.88 -19.37 -1.98
C GLU A 71 0.52 -19.86 -1.56
N SER A 72 1.41 -18.96 -1.15
CA SER A 72 2.81 -19.29 -0.81
C SER A 72 2.95 -20.13 0.47
N TYR A 73 1.95 -20.11 1.34
CA TYR A 73 1.93 -20.84 2.61
C TYR A 73 0.53 -21.38 2.89
N SER A 74 0.43 -22.50 3.61
CA SER A 74 -0.87 -23.01 4.06
C SER A 74 -1.53 -22.09 5.09
N VAL A 75 -2.86 -22.20 5.25
CA VAL A 75 -3.61 -21.49 6.30
C VAL A 75 -2.95 -21.64 7.69
N ALA A 76 -2.54 -22.85 8.06
CA ALA A 76 -1.89 -23.10 9.35
C ALA A 76 -0.51 -22.43 9.47
N GLN A 77 0.24 -22.32 8.37
CA GLN A 77 1.50 -21.58 8.36
C GLN A 77 1.25 -20.08 8.51
N TRP A 78 0.26 -19.52 7.79
CA TRP A 78 -0.10 -18.11 7.90
C TRP A 78 -0.52 -17.70 9.31
N GLN A 79 -1.26 -18.57 10.02
CA GLN A 79 -1.65 -18.36 11.41
C GLN A 79 -0.46 -18.21 12.38
N ASN A 80 0.73 -18.70 12.01
CA ASN A 80 1.95 -18.52 12.78
C ASN A 80 2.81 -17.36 12.24
N ILE A 81 2.93 -17.24 10.91
CA ILE A 81 3.79 -16.24 10.26
C ILE A 81 3.27 -14.82 10.47
N VAL A 82 1.99 -14.56 10.25
CA VAL A 82 1.43 -13.19 10.30
C VAL A 82 1.60 -12.58 11.69
N PRO A 83 1.24 -13.25 12.80
CA PRO A 83 1.50 -12.69 14.14
C PRO A 83 2.98 -12.44 14.42
N ASP A 84 3.88 -13.28 13.92
CA ASP A 84 5.32 -13.11 14.11
C ASP A 84 5.89 -11.90 13.37
N MET A 85 5.40 -11.64 12.16
CA MET A 85 5.79 -10.46 11.39
C MET A 85 5.11 -9.20 11.90
N ALA A 86 3.84 -9.27 12.28
CA ALA A 86 3.09 -8.11 12.79
C ALA A 86 3.75 -7.48 14.02
N ARG A 87 4.38 -8.28 14.91
CA ARG A 87 5.17 -7.78 16.05
C ARG A 87 6.38 -6.92 15.67
N LYS A 88 6.81 -6.95 14.41
CA LYS A 88 7.91 -6.15 13.84
C LYS A 88 7.40 -4.96 13.03
N THR A 89 6.08 -4.77 12.98
CA THR A 89 5.40 -3.67 12.31
C THR A 89 4.63 -2.84 13.34
N ASN A 90 3.98 -1.77 12.90
CA ASN A 90 3.09 -0.96 13.74
C ASN A 90 1.63 -1.41 13.70
N LEU A 91 1.33 -2.61 13.17
CA LEU A 91 -0.03 -3.14 13.12
C LEU A 91 -0.56 -3.45 14.52
N THR A 92 -1.80 -3.07 14.78
CA THR A 92 -2.57 -3.49 15.95
C THR A 92 -3.00 -4.95 15.83
N SER A 93 -3.46 -5.55 16.94
CA SER A 93 -3.99 -6.92 16.92
C SER A 93 -5.21 -7.06 15.98
N ALA A 94 -6.07 -6.04 15.92
CA ALA A 94 -7.24 -6.05 15.03
C ALA A 94 -6.83 -5.99 13.55
N GLU A 95 -5.88 -5.11 13.21
CA GLU A 95 -5.35 -5.04 11.84
C GLU A 95 -4.60 -6.32 11.45
N THR A 96 -3.88 -6.93 12.39
CA THR A 96 -3.23 -8.24 12.19
C THR A 96 -4.25 -9.32 11.84
N GLU A 97 -5.42 -9.31 12.48
CA GLU A 97 -6.50 -10.24 12.18
C GLU A 97 -7.08 -10.01 10.77
N LEU A 98 -7.23 -8.75 10.34
CA LEU A 98 -7.65 -8.42 8.97
C LEU A 98 -6.64 -8.95 7.93
N VAL A 99 -5.34 -8.76 8.18
CA VAL A 99 -4.29 -9.33 7.32
C VAL A 99 -4.40 -10.86 7.28
N LEU A 100 -4.63 -11.50 8.43
CA LEU A 100 -4.78 -12.96 8.49
C LEU A 100 -6.01 -13.43 7.70
N LYS A 101 -7.15 -12.74 7.80
CA LYS A 101 -8.35 -13.01 6.99
C LYS A 101 -8.04 -12.94 5.50
N TYR A 102 -7.32 -11.90 5.07
CA TYR A 102 -6.91 -11.73 3.67
C TYR A 102 -6.02 -12.89 3.17
N VAL A 103 -4.87 -13.14 3.83
CA VAL A 103 -3.91 -14.14 3.32
C VAL A 103 -4.41 -15.57 3.43
N THR A 104 -5.30 -15.87 4.37
CA THR A 104 -5.90 -17.21 4.48
C THR A 104 -7.04 -17.42 3.49
N LYS A 105 -7.81 -16.36 3.17
CA LYS A 105 -8.85 -16.47 2.15
C LYS A 105 -8.29 -16.66 0.75
N GLY A 106 -7.22 -15.94 0.39
CA GLY A 106 -6.52 -16.13 -0.90
C GLY A 106 -5.77 -17.47 -1.02
N ASN A 107 -5.70 -18.28 0.04
CA ASN A 107 -5.12 -19.62 0.03
C ASN A 107 -6.12 -20.73 -0.34
N SER A 108 -7.40 -20.37 -0.60
CA SER A 108 -8.52 -21.30 -0.77
C SER A 108 -8.82 -21.64 -2.22
#